data_AF-A0A5B6THT4-F1
#
_entry.id   AF-A0A5B6THT4-F1
#
_cell.length_a   1.000
_cell.length_b   1.000
_cell.length_c   1.000
_cell.angle_alpha   90.00
_cell.angle_beta   90.00
_cell.angle_gamma   90.00
#
_symmetry.space_group_name_H-M   'P 1'
#
loop_
_entity.id
_entity.type
_entity.pdbx_description
1 polymer ?
#
loop_
_entity_poly.entity_id
_entity_poly.type
_entity_poly.pdbx_seq_one_letter_code
_entity_poly.pdbx_strand_id
1 'polypeptide(L)'
;MVPGTYAVYNFGKFVSDFNAFDKKGKKLSVERLDQNTWKIKKAKKLARLTYLVDDTWDTPKKEDIVFEPAATDIEEGKVFLLNTHGFFGYFANLTKVPYQITVNKPQDFYGATPLRTTSSTPTSDTYLLQSYNDLVDSPMLYSRPDTAMLKVGNADVLISTYAAGGGARSKNLAENIKTILEAQKNYLGGTLPVDKYAFLVYIDNKPNRTGAYGALEHSYSSVYYFPEMPPTMLAEQVRNISAHEFFHIVTPLNIHSEEIGNFDFSNPKMSKHLWMYEGVTEYFAHHVQINQRLKELPDFLTELRNKIIASQQEYNDALAFTELSLGALDKHEKEYGNVYQKGALIGMALDIRLRELSGGKYGIRNLMKDLSQTYGKNQSFKDEELFDKITALTYPEVRDFFKRHVEGNEPLPYSEIFRKVGITYQPTGTQKRISLGRPTIGYDQASGHLMVASTENLTSFGKQLGYKAGDQLWQINGEDLNLRNATDLINKHVMSAKEGTPISITVGRKDASGTVKPVELKGKLVAAEENVSHLLTPDPNATPAQLTLREAWLYSSL
;
A
#
# COMPACT_ATOMS: atom_id res chain seq x y z
N MET A 1 6.02 5.46 18.25
CA MET A 1 5.97 4.77 16.95
C MET A 1 4.53 4.82 16.44
N VAL A 2 4.31 4.87 15.13
CA VAL A 2 2.96 4.77 14.53
C VAL A 2 2.85 3.40 13.90
N PRO A 3 1.96 2.51 14.37
CA PRO A 3 1.71 1.23 13.70
C PRO A 3 1.47 1.43 12.20
N GLY A 4 2.00 0.53 11.37
CA GLY A 4 1.91 0.61 9.90
C GLY A 4 3.04 1.38 9.22
N THR A 5 3.57 2.46 9.82
CA THR A 5 4.74 3.15 9.23
C THR A 5 6.07 2.53 9.60
N TYR A 6 6.10 1.75 10.69
CA TYR A 6 7.30 1.15 11.26
C TYR A 6 8.43 2.20 11.45
N ALA A 7 8.05 3.40 11.91
CA ALA A 7 8.97 4.52 12.15
C ALA A 7 8.68 5.25 13.47
N VAL A 8 9.75 5.78 14.10
CA VAL A 8 9.66 6.49 15.38
C VAL A 8 9.77 8.01 15.16
N TYR A 9 8.63 8.72 15.18
CA TYR A 9 8.57 10.16 14.90
C TYR A 9 8.71 11.09 16.12
N ASN A 10 8.57 10.57 17.35
CA ASN A 10 8.64 11.32 18.61
C ASN A 10 7.71 12.54 18.68
N PHE A 11 6.40 12.35 18.48
CA PHE A 11 5.41 13.43 18.44
C PHE A 11 5.38 14.34 19.69
N GLY A 12 5.83 13.87 20.86
CA GLY A 12 5.87 14.70 22.06
C GLY A 12 6.79 15.93 21.93
N LYS A 13 7.70 15.95 20.96
CA LYS A 13 8.53 17.15 20.67
C LYS A 13 7.71 18.34 20.18
N PHE A 14 6.54 18.10 19.59
CA PHE A 14 5.61 19.15 19.13
C PHE A 14 4.66 19.64 20.23
N VAL A 15 4.74 19.07 21.43
CA VAL A 15 3.92 19.49 22.59
C VAL A 15 4.60 20.63 23.33
N SER A 16 3.85 21.72 23.55
CA SER A 16 4.26 22.89 24.33
C SER A 16 3.21 23.26 25.39
N ASP A 17 3.56 24.16 26.30
CA ASP A 17 2.67 24.67 27.36
C ASP A 17 1.94 23.59 28.19
N PHE A 18 2.65 22.49 28.49
CA PHE A 18 2.09 21.38 29.26
C PHE A 18 1.88 21.74 30.75
N ASN A 19 0.62 21.77 31.16
CA ASN A 19 0.20 22.14 32.51
C ASN A 19 -0.77 21.10 33.11
N ALA A 20 -0.61 20.83 34.40
CA ALA A 20 -1.46 19.93 35.17
C ALA A 20 -2.12 20.65 36.34
N PHE A 21 -3.40 20.37 36.59
CA PHE A 21 -4.18 21.03 37.64
C PHE A 21 -4.96 20.02 38.48
N ASP A 22 -5.12 20.32 39.77
CA ASP A 22 -6.05 19.60 40.64
C ASP A 22 -7.50 20.11 40.52
N LYS A 23 -8.43 19.45 41.23
CA LYS A 23 -9.87 19.82 41.22
C LYS A 23 -10.16 21.25 41.69
N LYS A 24 -9.22 21.90 42.40
CA LYS A 24 -9.34 23.30 42.87
C LYS A 24 -8.67 24.29 41.92
N GLY A 25 -8.18 23.83 40.77
CA GLY A 25 -7.44 24.66 39.81
C GLY A 25 -6.00 24.95 40.22
N LYS A 26 -5.46 24.31 41.27
CA LYS A 26 -4.06 24.51 41.67
C LYS A 26 -3.14 23.74 40.74
N LYS A 27 -2.11 24.42 40.23
CA LYS A 27 -1.07 23.82 39.37
C LYS A 27 -0.31 22.72 40.14
N LEU A 28 -0.21 21.54 39.52
CA LEU A 28 0.64 20.43 39.95
C LEU A 28 2.01 20.57 39.29
N SER A 29 3.07 20.11 39.98
CA SER A 29 4.41 20.09 39.42
C SER A 29 4.50 19.01 38.34
N VAL A 30 4.96 19.41 37.15
CA VAL A 30 5.24 18.53 36.02
C VAL A 30 6.73 18.62 35.71
N GLU A 31 7.32 17.48 35.37
CA GLU A 31 8.71 17.33 34.95
C GLU A 31 8.70 16.61 33.61
N ARG A 32 9.32 17.19 32.57
CA ARG A 32 9.52 16.50 31.29
C ARG A 32 10.73 15.59 31.44
N LEU A 33 10.56 14.30 31.19
CA LEU A 33 11.64 13.32 31.37
C LEU A 33 12.41 13.10 30.06
N ASP A 34 11.70 13.08 28.92
CA ASP A 34 12.28 12.94 27.59
C ASP A 34 11.42 13.64 26.51
N GLN A 35 11.61 13.30 25.24
CA GLN A 35 10.86 13.88 24.12
C GLN A 35 9.36 13.57 24.17
N ASN A 36 8.95 12.41 24.69
CA ASN A 36 7.58 11.91 24.67
C ASN A 36 6.96 11.70 26.06
N THR A 37 7.70 11.88 27.16
CA THR A 37 7.20 11.55 28.51
C THR A 37 7.29 12.69 29.52
N TRP A 38 6.26 12.76 30.36
CA TRP A 38 6.13 13.73 31.45
C TRP A 38 5.75 13.02 32.75
N LYS A 39 6.30 13.50 33.87
CA LYS A 39 6.02 13.04 35.22
C LYS A 39 5.24 14.10 36.00
N ILE A 40 4.05 13.75 36.44
CA ILE A 40 3.20 14.63 37.25
C ILE A 40 3.33 14.26 38.73
N LYS A 41 3.85 15.16 39.55
CA LYS A 41 3.93 14.95 41.01
C LYS A 41 2.53 15.00 41.62
N LYS A 42 2.25 14.07 42.54
CA LYS A 42 0.93 13.92 43.19
C LYS A 42 -0.21 13.67 42.19
N ALA A 43 0.05 12.90 41.13
CA ALA A 43 -0.90 12.59 40.05
C ALA A 43 -2.28 12.08 40.51
N LYS A 44 -2.40 11.46 41.70
CA LYS A 44 -3.71 11.09 42.29
C LYS A 44 -4.65 12.29 42.53
N LYS A 45 -4.13 13.52 42.53
CA LYS A 45 -4.93 14.76 42.64
C LYS A 45 -5.24 15.39 41.27
N LEU A 46 -4.70 14.85 40.18
CA LEU A 46 -4.90 15.38 38.83
C LEU A 46 -6.38 15.39 38.47
N ALA A 47 -6.83 16.52 37.91
CA ALA A 47 -8.19 16.68 37.42
C ALA A 47 -8.22 17.20 35.98
N ARG A 48 -7.19 17.94 35.54
CA ARG A 48 -7.14 18.51 34.19
C ARG A 48 -5.71 18.65 33.70
N LEU A 49 -5.50 18.35 32.43
CA LEU A 49 -4.31 18.68 31.67
C LEU A 49 -4.66 19.71 30.60
N THR A 50 -3.71 20.59 30.28
CA THR A 50 -3.77 21.48 29.11
C THR A 50 -2.40 21.58 28.48
N TYR A 51 -2.34 21.62 27.16
CA TYR A 51 -1.13 21.77 26.37
C TYR A 51 -1.51 22.25 24.97
N LEU A 52 -0.51 22.71 24.23
CA LEU A 52 -0.60 23.02 22.80
C LEU A 52 0.17 21.95 22.02
N VAL A 53 -0.22 21.76 20.76
CA VAL A 53 0.40 20.81 19.82
C VAL A 53 0.61 21.54 18.51
N ASP A 54 1.85 21.64 18.07
CA ASP A 54 2.18 22.08 16.71
C ASP A 54 1.99 20.92 15.73
N ASP A 55 1.57 21.20 14.50
CA ASP A 55 1.45 20.17 13.48
C ASP A 55 2.82 19.72 12.95
N THR A 56 2.83 18.65 12.15
CA THR A 56 4.05 18.09 11.60
C THR A 56 4.25 18.41 10.12
N TRP A 57 3.25 18.93 9.43
CA TRP A 57 3.28 19.16 7.98
C TRP A 57 4.24 20.29 7.61
N ASP A 58 4.22 21.36 8.41
CA ASP A 58 4.99 22.58 8.16
C ASP A 58 6.26 22.69 9.01
N THR A 59 6.73 21.59 9.62
CA THR A 59 7.94 21.59 10.45
C THR A 59 9.17 22.11 9.69
N PRO A 60 9.93 23.10 10.16
CA PRO A 60 11.09 23.61 9.41
C PRO A 60 12.29 22.66 9.42
N LYS A 61 12.30 21.65 10.30
CA LYS A 61 13.43 20.75 10.51
C LYS A 61 13.31 19.49 9.65
N LYS A 62 14.40 19.11 8.97
CA LYS A 62 14.40 17.95 8.06
C LYS A 62 14.27 16.63 8.82
N GLU A 63 14.92 16.54 9.98
CA GLU A 63 14.89 15.40 10.89
C GLU A 63 13.51 15.16 11.54
N ASP A 64 12.61 16.15 11.45
CA ASP A 64 11.27 16.08 12.02
C ASP A 64 10.19 15.77 10.99
N ILE A 65 10.56 15.57 9.71
CA ILE A 65 9.62 15.22 8.65
C ILE A 65 8.96 13.88 8.99
N VAL A 66 7.63 13.89 8.97
CA VAL A 66 6.79 12.71 9.15
C VAL A 66 6.23 12.31 7.79
N PHE A 67 6.08 11.01 7.55
CA PHE A 67 5.37 10.52 6.37
C PHE A 67 3.95 11.08 6.35
N GLU A 68 3.57 11.73 5.24
CA GLU A 68 2.38 12.58 5.17
C GLU A 68 1.09 11.86 5.62
N PRO A 69 0.80 10.60 5.23
CA PRO A 69 -0.33 9.84 5.78
C PRO A 69 -0.34 9.63 7.30
N ALA A 70 0.82 9.67 7.97
CA ALA A 70 0.97 9.57 9.43
C ALA A 70 1.13 10.93 10.13
N ALA A 71 1.28 12.00 9.34
CA ALA A 71 1.50 13.36 9.80
C ALA A 71 0.20 14.02 10.25
N THR A 72 0.32 15.12 10.98
CA THR A 72 -0.81 15.98 11.35
C THR A 72 -0.73 17.29 10.59
N ASP A 73 -1.88 17.90 10.30
CA ASP A 73 -1.99 19.19 9.61
C ASP A 73 -3.01 20.10 10.31
N ILE A 74 -2.67 21.36 10.53
CA ILE A 74 -3.50 22.39 11.18
C ILE A 74 -3.44 23.67 10.34
N GLU A 75 -4.35 23.79 9.38
CA GLU A 75 -4.47 24.95 8.50
C GLU A 75 -5.80 25.66 8.78
N GLU A 76 -5.74 26.73 9.59
CA GLU A 76 -6.93 27.47 10.02
C GLU A 76 -7.83 27.88 8.84
N GLY A 77 -9.11 27.55 8.96
CA GLY A 77 -10.11 27.86 7.94
C GLY A 77 -10.02 27.00 6.66
N LYS A 78 -9.10 26.04 6.60
CA LYS A 78 -8.94 25.12 5.45
C LYS A 78 -9.13 23.65 5.83
N VAL A 79 -8.26 23.09 6.67
CA VAL A 79 -8.21 21.66 6.97
C VAL A 79 -7.55 21.40 8.33
N PHE A 80 -8.02 20.36 9.01
CA PHE A 80 -7.32 19.76 10.14
C PHE A 80 -7.25 18.25 9.90
N LEU A 81 -6.04 17.71 9.72
CA LEU A 81 -5.81 16.27 9.71
C LEU A 81 -5.34 15.85 11.11
N LEU A 82 -6.26 15.29 11.86
CA LEU A 82 -6.05 14.81 13.21
C LEU A 82 -5.69 13.32 13.17
N ASN A 83 -4.44 13.04 12.84
CA ASN A 83 -3.81 11.79 13.20
C ASN A 83 -3.59 11.79 14.73
N THR A 84 -4.48 11.12 15.45
CA THR A 84 -4.72 11.29 16.89
C THR A 84 -3.50 10.94 17.76
N HIS A 85 -2.59 10.08 17.30
CA HIS A 85 -1.30 9.85 17.96
C HIS A 85 -0.41 11.10 18.05
N GLY A 86 -0.62 12.09 17.19
CA GLY A 86 0.06 13.39 17.25
C GLY A 86 -0.48 14.32 18.34
N PHE A 87 -1.68 14.08 18.85
CA PHE A 87 -2.39 15.00 19.76
C PHE A 87 -2.63 14.45 21.17
N PHE A 88 -2.74 13.12 21.30
CA PHE A 88 -3.14 12.49 22.55
C PHE A 88 -2.04 11.57 23.09
N GLY A 89 -1.69 11.77 24.36
CA GLY A 89 -0.90 10.82 25.14
C GLY A 89 -1.77 9.88 25.99
N TYR A 90 -1.12 8.99 26.72
CA TYR A 90 -1.76 8.06 27.65
C TYR A 90 -1.04 8.04 29.00
N PHE A 91 -1.75 7.60 30.05
CA PHE A 91 -1.12 7.31 31.32
C PHE A 91 -0.63 5.87 31.32
N ALA A 92 0.60 5.64 31.80
CA ALA A 92 1.16 4.31 31.94
C ALA A 92 0.19 3.37 32.67
N ASN A 93 0.01 2.17 32.14
CA ASN A 93 -0.91 1.12 32.62
C ASN A 93 -2.42 1.44 32.50
N LEU A 94 -2.80 2.54 31.84
CA LEU A 94 -4.20 2.90 31.59
C LEU A 94 -4.54 2.97 30.10
N THR A 95 -3.83 2.22 29.25
CA THR A 95 -4.10 2.20 27.80
C THR A 95 -5.44 1.56 27.44
N LYS A 96 -6.04 0.77 28.34
CA LYS A 96 -7.32 0.07 28.14
C LYS A 96 -8.52 0.80 28.75
N VAL A 97 -8.37 2.04 29.20
CA VAL A 97 -9.51 2.84 29.70
C VAL A 97 -10.23 3.52 28.56
N PRO A 98 -11.58 3.68 28.63
CA PRO A 98 -12.32 4.40 27.60
C PRO A 98 -11.93 5.88 27.51
N TYR A 99 -12.01 6.42 26.29
CA TYR A 99 -11.79 7.82 25.97
C TYR A 99 -13.09 8.46 25.47
N GLN A 100 -13.32 9.71 25.88
CA GLN A 100 -14.28 10.59 25.23
C GLN A 100 -13.50 11.74 24.59
N ILE A 101 -13.69 11.94 23.29
CA ILE A 101 -13.12 13.08 22.57
C ILE A 101 -14.25 14.01 22.21
N THR A 102 -14.05 15.31 22.43
CA THR A 102 -14.89 16.35 21.85
C THR A 102 -14.01 17.26 21.00
N VAL A 103 -14.30 17.33 19.70
CA VAL A 103 -13.63 18.22 18.75
C VAL A 103 -14.52 19.44 18.55
N ASN A 104 -14.03 20.63 18.91
CA ASN A 104 -14.69 21.89 18.57
C ASN A 104 -14.24 22.31 17.17
N LYS A 105 -15.20 22.62 16.29
CA LYS A 105 -14.96 22.83 14.86
C LYS A 105 -15.68 24.07 14.33
N PRO A 106 -15.22 24.65 13.22
CA PRO A 106 -15.99 25.64 12.48
C PRO A 106 -17.34 25.07 12.02
N GLN A 107 -18.36 25.93 11.93
CA GLN A 107 -19.73 25.51 11.60
C GLN A 107 -19.84 24.83 10.23
N ASP A 108 -19.03 25.25 9.25
CA ASP A 108 -19.02 24.75 7.88
C ASP A 108 -18.11 23.52 7.68
N PHE A 109 -17.48 23.03 8.75
CA PHE A 109 -16.58 21.87 8.69
C PHE A 109 -17.32 20.57 9.00
N TYR A 110 -16.92 19.49 8.32
CA TYR A 110 -17.36 18.13 8.53
C TYR A 110 -16.19 17.26 9.00
N GLY A 111 -16.38 16.48 10.06
CA GLY A 111 -15.39 15.53 10.57
C GLY A 111 -15.52 14.17 9.89
N ALA A 112 -14.72 13.92 8.87
CA ALA A 112 -14.60 12.61 8.24
C ALA A 112 -13.69 11.69 9.07
N THR A 113 -14.24 10.58 9.54
CA THR A 113 -13.56 9.62 10.42
C THR A 113 -14.24 8.25 10.34
N PRO A 114 -13.53 7.14 10.60
CA PRO A 114 -14.18 5.83 10.79
C PRO A 114 -15.20 5.80 11.94
N LEU A 115 -15.08 6.68 12.92
CA LEU A 115 -15.89 6.65 14.13
C LEU A 115 -17.34 7.07 13.90
N ARG A 116 -18.25 6.55 14.73
CA ARG A 116 -19.63 7.05 14.83
C ARG A 116 -19.69 8.09 15.95
N THR A 117 -20.27 9.26 15.67
CA THR A 117 -20.46 10.30 16.68
C THR A 117 -21.49 9.84 17.71
N THR A 118 -21.25 10.17 18.98
CA THR A 118 -22.27 10.05 20.04
C THR A 118 -23.13 11.30 20.14
N SER A 119 -22.56 12.46 19.79
CA SER A 119 -23.25 13.73 19.66
C SER A 119 -22.55 14.56 18.58
N SER A 120 -23.33 15.27 17.77
CA SER A 120 -22.82 16.20 16.76
C SER A 120 -23.69 17.46 16.78
N THR A 121 -23.04 18.61 16.84
CA THR A 121 -23.63 19.94 16.73
C THR A 121 -22.96 20.66 15.56
N PRO A 122 -23.47 21.83 15.12
CA PRO A 122 -22.81 22.59 14.06
C PRO A 122 -21.33 22.88 14.38
N THR A 123 -20.98 23.10 15.66
CA THR A 123 -19.64 23.53 16.09
C THR A 123 -18.88 22.51 16.93
N SER A 124 -19.39 21.29 17.09
CA SER A 124 -18.67 20.25 17.83
C SER A 124 -19.11 18.83 17.49
N ASP A 125 -18.17 17.89 17.54
CA ASP A 125 -18.44 16.46 17.46
C ASP A 125 -17.89 15.74 18.69
N THR A 126 -18.59 14.73 19.19
CA THR A 126 -18.17 13.91 20.32
C THR A 126 -18.15 12.44 19.94
N TYR A 127 -17.09 11.74 20.37
CA TYR A 127 -16.83 10.33 20.10
C TYR A 127 -16.49 9.59 21.39
N LEU A 128 -16.83 8.30 21.45
CA LEU A 128 -16.43 7.39 22.51
C LEU A 128 -15.57 6.26 21.93
N LEU A 129 -14.46 5.96 22.61
CA LEU A 129 -13.54 4.89 22.26
C LEU A 129 -13.25 4.04 23.48
N GLN A 130 -12.91 2.76 23.28
CA GLN A 130 -12.74 1.82 24.39
C GLN A 130 -11.33 1.82 24.96
N SER A 131 -10.35 2.29 24.19
CA SER A 131 -8.94 2.25 24.56
C SER A 131 -8.12 3.34 23.87
N TYR A 132 -6.86 3.50 24.29
CA TYR A 132 -5.88 4.33 23.60
C TYR A 132 -5.53 3.77 22.22
N ASN A 133 -5.55 2.43 22.05
CA ASN A 133 -5.29 1.80 20.77
C ASN A 133 -6.38 2.17 19.75
N ASP A 134 -7.65 2.09 20.14
CA ASP A 134 -8.75 2.54 19.26
C ASP A 134 -8.63 4.04 18.95
N LEU A 135 -8.13 4.85 19.89
CA LEU A 135 -7.93 6.30 19.71
C LEU A 135 -6.91 6.58 18.61
N VAL A 136 -5.71 6.03 18.72
CA VAL A 136 -4.62 6.28 17.76
C VAL A 136 -4.86 5.62 16.40
N ASP A 137 -5.75 4.64 16.33
CA ASP A 137 -6.18 3.98 15.10
C ASP A 137 -7.42 4.64 14.44
N SER A 138 -7.81 5.83 14.92
CA SER A 138 -9.00 6.55 14.45
C SER A 138 -8.67 7.98 14.03
N PRO A 139 -8.02 8.17 12.86
CA PRO A 139 -7.75 9.50 12.32
C PRO A 139 -9.05 10.27 12.02
N MET A 140 -8.95 11.60 11.99
CA MET A 140 -10.07 12.47 11.66
C MET A 140 -9.62 13.57 10.69
N LEU A 141 -10.32 13.73 9.57
CA LEU A 141 -10.12 14.81 8.61
C LEU A 141 -11.27 15.81 8.73
N TYR A 142 -10.97 17.01 9.20
CA TYR A 142 -11.92 18.11 9.32
C TYR A 142 -11.68 19.15 8.24
N SER A 143 -12.63 19.31 7.33
CA SER A 143 -12.60 20.33 6.29
C SER A 143 -14.03 20.69 5.86
N ARG A 144 -14.17 21.66 4.95
CA ARG A 144 -15.42 21.77 4.19
C ARG A 144 -15.69 20.45 3.47
N PRO A 145 -16.95 19.96 3.48
CA PRO A 145 -17.25 18.60 3.03
C PRO A 145 -17.12 18.46 1.51
N ASP A 146 -16.27 17.53 1.10
CA ASP A 146 -16.32 16.87 -0.21
C ASP A 146 -16.29 15.37 0.05
N THR A 147 -17.48 14.78 0.08
CA THR A 147 -17.67 13.39 0.54
C THR A 147 -18.58 12.61 -0.39
N ALA A 148 -18.28 11.32 -0.55
CA ALA A 148 -19.14 10.33 -1.17
C ALA A 148 -19.30 9.12 -0.23
N MET A 149 -20.42 8.40 -0.38
CA MET A 149 -20.70 7.20 0.41
C MET A 149 -21.00 6.05 -0.54
N LEU A 150 -20.39 4.89 -0.30
CA LEU A 150 -20.67 3.63 -0.98
C LEU A 150 -21.21 2.63 0.04
N LYS A 151 -22.17 1.80 -0.38
CA LYS A 151 -22.57 0.61 0.38
C LYS A 151 -21.85 -0.60 -0.23
N VAL A 152 -21.00 -1.25 0.54
CA VAL A 152 -20.25 -2.44 0.11
C VAL A 152 -20.53 -3.57 1.09
N GLY A 153 -21.37 -4.52 0.69
CA GLY A 153 -21.90 -5.54 1.62
C GLY A 153 -22.65 -4.89 2.79
N ASN A 154 -22.25 -5.21 4.02
CA ASN A 154 -22.78 -4.58 5.24
C ASN A 154 -22.14 -3.21 5.54
N ALA A 155 -20.97 -2.89 4.99
CA ALA A 155 -20.21 -1.70 5.37
C ALA A 155 -20.70 -0.43 4.65
N ASP A 156 -20.83 0.66 5.41
CA ASP A 156 -20.90 2.02 4.87
C ASP A 156 -19.47 2.55 4.66
N VAL A 157 -19.08 2.78 3.42
CA VAL A 157 -17.73 3.21 3.05
C VAL A 157 -17.75 4.69 2.67
N LEU A 158 -17.17 5.51 3.55
CA LEU A 158 -16.99 6.95 3.36
C LEU A 158 -15.74 7.21 2.50
N ILE A 159 -15.87 8.06 1.48
CA ILE A 159 -14.74 8.65 0.77
C ILE A 159 -14.79 10.14 1.08
N SER A 160 -13.78 10.66 1.75
CA SER A 160 -13.65 12.09 2.04
C SER A 160 -12.38 12.62 1.41
N THR A 161 -12.48 13.75 0.72
CA THR A 161 -11.35 14.38 0.06
C THR A 161 -11.14 15.80 0.57
N TYR A 162 -9.89 16.16 0.81
CA TYR A 162 -9.45 17.54 0.89
C TYR A 162 -8.47 17.79 -0.26
N ALA A 163 -8.72 18.83 -1.06
CA ALA A 163 -7.84 19.24 -2.14
C ALA A 163 -7.41 20.70 -1.91
N ALA A 164 -6.12 20.92 -1.64
CA ALA A 164 -5.57 22.26 -1.40
C ALA A 164 -5.74 23.19 -2.61
N GLY A 165 -5.69 22.64 -3.83
CA GLY A 165 -5.99 23.34 -5.08
C GLY A 165 -7.48 23.58 -5.33
N GLY A 166 -8.36 22.99 -4.51
CA GLY A 166 -9.82 23.08 -4.62
C GLY A 166 -10.45 22.10 -5.62
N GLY A 167 -11.78 22.18 -5.68
CA GLY A 167 -12.63 21.33 -6.53
C GLY A 167 -12.96 19.97 -5.91
N ALA A 168 -14.11 19.43 -6.28
CA ALA A 168 -14.57 18.14 -5.75
C ALA A 168 -13.84 16.96 -6.41
N ARG A 169 -13.54 15.91 -5.63
CA ARG A 169 -12.90 14.67 -6.08
C ARG A 169 -13.64 13.43 -5.58
N SER A 170 -14.25 13.49 -4.39
CA SER A 170 -14.83 12.33 -3.68
C SER A 170 -15.75 11.46 -4.54
N LYS A 171 -16.66 12.06 -5.31
CA LYS A 171 -17.61 11.33 -6.17
C LYS A 171 -16.90 10.53 -7.26
N ASN A 172 -15.94 11.15 -7.96
CA ASN A 172 -15.19 10.48 -9.02
C ASN A 172 -14.31 9.36 -8.45
N LEU A 173 -13.66 9.59 -7.30
CA LEU A 173 -12.91 8.54 -6.61
C LEU A 173 -13.82 7.37 -6.21
N ALA A 174 -14.97 7.64 -5.61
CA ALA A 174 -15.94 6.63 -5.23
C ALA A 174 -16.41 5.79 -6.43
N GLU A 175 -16.70 6.40 -7.57
CA GLU A 175 -17.06 5.70 -8.81
C GLU A 175 -15.94 4.76 -9.30
N ASN A 176 -14.68 5.19 -9.19
CA ASN A 176 -13.53 4.41 -9.67
C ASN A 176 -13.14 3.26 -8.73
N ILE A 177 -13.27 3.43 -7.41
CA ILE A 177 -12.93 2.37 -6.44
C ILE A 177 -14.07 1.37 -6.21
N LYS A 178 -15.33 1.73 -6.52
CA LYS A 178 -16.49 0.87 -6.26
C LYS A 178 -16.31 -0.56 -6.79
N THR A 179 -15.81 -0.72 -8.01
CA THR A 179 -15.62 -2.03 -8.64
C THR A 179 -14.64 -2.90 -7.86
N ILE A 180 -13.53 -2.33 -7.37
CA ILE A 180 -12.54 -3.10 -6.61
C ILE A 180 -13.06 -3.44 -5.20
N LEU A 181 -13.79 -2.52 -4.54
CA LEU A 181 -14.38 -2.80 -3.22
C LEU A 181 -15.44 -3.91 -3.28
N GLU A 182 -16.28 -3.92 -4.32
CA GLU A 182 -17.26 -5.00 -4.56
C GLU A 182 -16.56 -6.34 -4.83
N ALA A 183 -15.46 -6.32 -5.58
CA ALA A 183 -14.61 -7.49 -5.82
C ALA A 183 -14.02 -8.03 -4.50
N GLN A 184 -13.48 -7.16 -3.63
CA GLN A 184 -12.96 -7.54 -2.31
C GLN A 184 -14.05 -8.11 -1.40
N LYS A 185 -15.25 -7.52 -1.40
CA LYS A 185 -16.40 -8.07 -0.68
C LYS A 185 -16.75 -9.48 -1.14
N ASN A 186 -16.84 -9.72 -2.44
CA ASN A 186 -17.12 -11.06 -2.98
C ASN A 186 -15.98 -12.05 -2.62
N TYR A 187 -14.73 -11.58 -2.71
CA TYR A 187 -13.52 -12.34 -2.39
C TYR A 187 -13.49 -12.82 -0.93
N LEU A 188 -14.03 -12.02 -0.01
CA LEU A 188 -14.14 -12.30 1.42
C LEU A 188 -15.44 -13.05 1.79
N GLY A 189 -16.24 -13.50 0.81
CA GLY A 189 -17.46 -14.29 1.07
C GLY A 189 -18.73 -13.47 1.28
N GLY A 190 -18.71 -12.17 0.95
CA GLY A 190 -19.90 -11.31 0.85
C GLY A 190 -20.20 -10.44 2.08
N THR A 191 -19.75 -10.85 3.27
CA THR A 191 -19.85 -10.06 4.51
C THR A 191 -18.48 -9.54 4.92
N LEU A 192 -18.38 -8.24 5.14
CA LEU A 192 -17.15 -7.60 5.58
C LEU A 192 -17.05 -7.62 7.12
N PRO A 193 -15.84 -7.71 7.69
CA PRO A 193 -15.63 -7.72 9.14
C PRO A 193 -15.87 -6.35 9.82
N VAL A 194 -16.33 -5.35 9.05
CA VAL A 194 -16.56 -3.99 9.52
C VAL A 194 -17.91 -3.48 8.98
N ASP A 195 -18.58 -2.62 9.74
CA ASP A 195 -19.85 -1.98 9.33
C ASP A 195 -19.65 -0.56 8.80
N LYS A 196 -18.47 0.02 9.01
CA LYS A 196 -18.10 1.35 8.52
C LYS A 196 -16.61 1.37 8.20
N TYR A 197 -16.24 1.98 7.08
CA TYR A 197 -14.86 2.25 6.69
C TYR A 197 -14.71 3.67 6.14
N ALA A 198 -13.55 4.30 6.28
CA ALA A 198 -13.31 5.64 5.72
C ALA A 198 -11.99 5.74 4.93
N PHE A 199 -12.07 6.16 3.67
CA PHE A 199 -10.94 6.64 2.89
C PHE A 199 -10.80 8.15 3.11
N LEU A 200 -9.72 8.59 3.76
CA LEU A 200 -9.42 9.99 4.04
C LEU A 200 -8.31 10.47 3.10
N VAL A 201 -8.67 11.19 2.04
CA VAL A 201 -7.74 11.52 0.95
C VAL A 201 -7.33 12.98 0.99
N TYR A 202 -6.06 13.24 1.26
CA TYR A 202 -5.44 14.56 1.22
C TYR A 202 -4.72 14.76 -0.12
N ILE A 203 -5.05 15.82 -0.84
CA ILE A 203 -4.45 16.19 -2.13
C ILE A 203 -3.82 17.57 -1.99
N ASP A 204 -2.50 17.62 -2.07
CA ASP A 204 -1.72 18.85 -1.86
C ASP A 204 -1.29 19.46 -3.20
N ASN A 205 -1.29 20.78 -3.29
CA ASN A 205 -0.79 21.52 -4.45
C ASN A 205 0.67 22.01 -4.25
N LYS A 206 1.27 21.73 -3.09
CA LYS A 206 2.68 21.96 -2.79
C LYS A 206 3.51 20.69 -3.13
N PRO A 207 4.81 20.83 -3.46
CA PRO A 207 5.71 19.68 -3.56
C PRO A 207 5.75 18.90 -2.24
N ASN A 208 5.70 17.57 -2.33
CA ASN A 208 5.79 16.70 -1.17
C ASN A 208 7.19 16.77 -0.51
N ARG A 209 7.25 16.52 0.80
CA ARG A 209 8.48 16.72 1.58
C ARG A 209 9.31 15.46 1.68
N THR A 210 8.64 14.31 1.73
CA THR A 210 9.29 12.99 1.72
C THR A 210 9.70 12.55 0.32
N GLY A 211 9.15 13.18 -0.74
CA GLY A 211 9.25 12.66 -2.10
C GLY A 211 8.32 11.48 -2.38
N ALA A 212 7.56 11.00 -1.38
CA ALA A 212 6.63 9.88 -1.50
C ALA A 212 5.16 10.35 -1.54
N TYR A 213 4.30 9.49 -2.08
CA TYR A 213 2.85 9.55 -1.93
C TYR A 213 2.37 8.12 -1.67
N GLY A 214 1.23 7.97 -1.00
CA GLY A 214 0.81 6.67 -0.52
C GLY A 214 -0.31 6.77 0.48
N ALA A 215 -0.46 5.71 1.27
CA ALA A 215 -1.42 5.63 2.33
C ALA A 215 -0.80 5.09 3.62
N LEU A 216 -1.54 5.27 4.72
CA LEU A 216 -1.36 4.57 5.97
C LEU A 216 -2.67 3.85 6.28
N GLU A 217 -2.58 2.57 6.61
CA GLU A 217 -3.68 1.74 7.03
C GLU A 217 -4.08 2.00 8.49
N HIS A 218 -5.37 1.88 8.76
CA HIS A 218 -5.95 1.77 10.08
C HIS A 218 -7.03 0.70 10.05
N SER A 219 -7.46 0.18 11.20
CA SER A 219 -8.42 -0.95 11.22
C SER A 219 -9.74 -0.65 10.52
N TYR A 220 -10.16 0.62 10.50
CA TYR A 220 -11.44 1.06 9.96
C TYR A 220 -11.30 2.22 8.96
N SER A 221 -10.09 2.61 8.61
CA SER A 221 -9.86 3.70 7.65
C SER A 221 -8.49 3.60 7.02
N SER A 222 -8.25 4.41 6.00
CA SER A 222 -6.89 4.67 5.53
C SER A 222 -6.74 6.15 5.19
N VAL A 223 -5.60 6.71 5.56
CA VAL A 223 -5.24 8.10 5.27
C VAL A 223 -4.36 8.10 4.04
N TYR A 224 -4.68 8.91 3.04
CA TYR A 224 -3.92 9.02 1.80
C TYR A 224 -3.35 10.41 1.66
N TYR A 225 -2.18 10.46 1.05
CA TYR A 225 -1.57 11.69 0.60
C TYR A 225 -1.17 11.57 -0.87
N PHE A 226 -1.57 12.55 -1.69
CA PHE A 226 -1.17 12.67 -3.08
C PHE A 226 -0.83 14.12 -3.44
N PRO A 227 0.13 14.34 -4.35
CA PRO A 227 0.24 15.63 -5.02
C PRO A 227 -0.95 15.85 -5.99
N GLU A 228 -1.24 17.09 -6.32
CA GLU A 228 -2.23 17.43 -7.33
C GLU A 228 -1.83 16.83 -8.69
N MET A 229 -2.77 16.11 -9.30
CA MET A 229 -2.57 15.43 -10.56
C MET A 229 -3.89 15.34 -11.33
N PRO A 230 -3.86 15.02 -12.64
CA PRO A 230 -5.08 14.86 -13.42
C PRO A 230 -6.07 13.90 -12.74
N PRO A 231 -7.38 14.19 -12.71
CA PRO A 231 -8.36 13.38 -11.97
C PRO A 231 -8.33 11.89 -12.30
N THR A 232 -8.11 11.53 -13.57
CA THR A 232 -8.03 10.13 -14.01
C THR A 232 -6.83 9.40 -13.42
N MET A 233 -5.65 10.05 -13.41
CA MET A 233 -4.44 9.50 -12.80
C MET A 233 -4.60 9.36 -11.29
N LEU A 234 -5.18 10.37 -10.62
CA LEU A 234 -5.46 10.30 -9.19
C LEU A 234 -6.37 9.13 -8.86
N ALA A 235 -7.48 8.99 -9.60
CA ALA A 235 -8.44 7.92 -9.39
C ALA A 235 -7.83 6.53 -9.59
N GLU A 236 -6.95 6.36 -10.57
CA GLU A 236 -6.22 5.12 -10.78
C GLU A 236 -5.26 4.81 -9.62
N GLN A 237 -4.49 5.79 -9.16
CA GLN A 237 -3.58 5.60 -8.02
C GLN A 237 -4.33 5.26 -6.74
N VAL A 238 -5.41 5.99 -6.44
CA VAL A 238 -6.28 5.71 -5.29
C VAL A 238 -6.87 4.30 -5.41
N ARG A 239 -7.35 3.89 -6.60
CA ARG A 239 -7.87 2.54 -6.81
C ARG A 239 -6.83 1.46 -6.56
N ASN A 240 -5.60 1.64 -7.05
CA ASN A 240 -4.54 0.66 -6.88
C ASN A 240 -4.12 0.53 -5.41
N ILE A 241 -3.94 1.65 -4.71
CA ILE A 241 -3.51 1.65 -3.30
C ILE A 241 -4.66 1.18 -2.39
N SER A 242 -5.90 1.63 -2.63
CA SER A 242 -7.07 1.17 -1.84
C SER A 242 -7.34 -0.32 -1.94
N ALA A 243 -6.92 -0.99 -3.03
CA ALA A 243 -6.99 -2.44 -3.13
C ALA A 243 -6.15 -3.13 -2.04
N HIS A 244 -5.01 -2.57 -1.66
CA HIS A 244 -4.20 -3.04 -0.52
C HIS A 244 -4.81 -2.59 0.80
N GLU A 245 -4.98 -1.27 0.98
CA GLU A 245 -5.42 -0.70 2.26
C GLU A 245 -6.73 -1.30 2.78
N PHE A 246 -7.71 -1.48 1.89
CA PHE A 246 -9.00 -2.01 2.30
C PHE A 246 -8.94 -3.47 2.76
N PHE A 247 -7.92 -4.25 2.35
CA PHE A 247 -7.74 -5.61 2.86
C PHE A 247 -7.23 -5.65 4.30
N HIS A 248 -6.69 -4.55 4.84
CA HIS A 248 -6.28 -4.49 6.24
C HIS A 248 -7.44 -4.59 7.24
N ILE A 249 -8.71 -4.54 6.78
CA ILE A 249 -9.89 -4.91 7.58
C ILE A 249 -9.87 -6.39 8.01
N VAL A 250 -9.09 -7.24 7.34
CA VAL A 250 -8.89 -8.65 7.74
C VAL A 250 -7.81 -8.75 8.80
N THR A 251 -6.62 -8.22 8.49
CA THR A 251 -5.43 -8.29 9.34
C THR A 251 -4.70 -6.94 9.29
N PRO A 252 -4.21 -6.40 10.42
CA PRO A 252 -4.17 -7.00 11.75
C PRO A 252 -5.50 -6.99 12.52
N LEU A 253 -6.59 -6.40 12.01
CA LEU A 253 -7.81 -6.20 12.79
C LEU A 253 -8.36 -7.46 13.51
N ASN A 254 -8.48 -8.59 12.83
CA ASN A 254 -9.04 -9.82 13.41
C ASN A 254 -8.01 -10.92 13.67
N ILE A 255 -6.76 -10.68 13.28
CA ILE A 255 -5.67 -11.63 13.38
C ILE A 255 -4.45 -10.80 13.73
N HIS A 256 -4.03 -10.84 14.99
CA HIS A 256 -2.87 -10.07 15.42
C HIS A 256 -2.12 -10.76 16.55
N SER A 257 -0.83 -10.52 16.61
CA SER A 257 0.03 -11.00 17.68
C SER A 257 -0.13 -10.16 18.94
N GLU A 258 0.49 -10.57 20.04
CA GLU A 258 0.52 -9.80 21.28
C GLU A 258 1.29 -8.48 21.11
N GLU A 259 2.31 -8.44 20.26
CA GLU A 259 3.11 -7.27 19.91
C GLU A 259 2.27 -6.20 19.22
N ILE A 260 1.28 -6.61 18.42
CA ILE A 260 0.36 -5.70 17.72
C ILE A 260 -0.86 -5.38 18.59
N GLY A 261 -1.43 -6.37 19.28
CA GLY A 261 -2.63 -6.19 20.11
C GLY A 261 -2.39 -5.39 21.40
N ASN A 262 -1.22 -5.57 22.02
CA ASN A 262 -0.79 -4.84 23.22
C ASN A 262 0.41 -3.94 22.88
N PHE A 263 0.31 -3.23 21.76
CA PHE A 263 1.37 -2.42 21.21
C PHE A 263 2.03 -1.47 22.22
N ASP A 264 3.33 -1.61 22.40
CA ASP A 264 4.14 -0.70 23.21
C ASP A 264 4.56 0.51 22.36
N PHE A 265 3.80 1.60 22.43
CA PHE A 265 4.08 2.83 21.69
C PHE A 265 5.42 3.50 22.05
N SER A 266 5.96 3.18 23.22
CA SER A 266 7.21 3.73 23.74
C SER A 266 8.42 2.87 23.36
N ASN A 267 8.30 1.55 23.44
CA ASN A 267 9.34 0.59 23.06
C ASN A 267 8.76 -0.51 22.15
N PRO A 268 8.47 -0.19 20.88
CA PRO A 268 7.77 -1.10 20.00
C PRO A 268 8.59 -2.38 19.79
N LYS A 269 7.90 -3.52 19.83
CA LYS A 269 8.44 -4.81 19.43
C LYS A 269 7.81 -5.19 18.11
N MET A 270 8.64 -5.66 17.19
CA MET A 270 8.17 -6.15 15.91
C MET A 270 7.68 -7.58 16.03
N SER A 271 6.63 -7.89 15.27
CA SER A 271 6.17 -9.26 15.06
C SER A 271 6.99 -9.95 13.96
N LYS A 272 7.13 -11.27 14.04
CA LYS A 272 7.72 -12.16 13.05
C LYS A 272 6.88 -12.30 11.77
N HIS A 273 5.67 -11.73 11.74
CA HIS A 273 4.64 -12.09 10.76
C HIS A 273 4.24 -10.97 9.80
N LEU A 274 5.16 -10.07 9.43
CA LEU A 274 4.90 -9.14 8.32
C LEU A 274 4.60 -9.86 6.99
N TRP A 275 5.00 -11.12 6.84
CA TRP A 275 4.62 -11.94 5.68
C TRP A 275 3.10 -12.10 5.58
N MET A 276 2.40 -12.10 6.72
CA MET A 276 0.95 -12.20 6.81
C MET A 276 0.31 -10.81 6.81
N TYR A 277 0.82 -9.87 7.61
CA TYR A 277 0.23 -8.54 7.74
C TYR A 277 0.34 -7.71 6.46
N GLU A 278 1.50 -7.70 5.82
CA GLU A 278 1.72 -6.97 4.56
C GLU A 278 1.72 -7.91 3.37
N GLY A 279 2.43 -9.05 3.46
CA GLY A 279 2.62 -9.94 2.33
C GLY A 279 1.32 -10.58 1.84
N VAL A 280 0.54 -11.21 2.72
CA VAL A 280 -0.74 -11.83 2.33
C VAL A 280 -1.76 -10.77 1.92
N THR A 281 -1.77 -9.60 2.57
CA THR A 281 -2.61 -8.45 2.18
C THR A 281 -2.30 -8.00 0.76
N GLU A 282 -1.02 -7.83 0.43
CA GLU A 282 -0.56 -7.46 -0.91
C GLU A 282 -0.86 -8.58 -1.92
N TYR A 283 -0.69 -9.85 -1.55
CA TYR A 283 -1.11 -10.98 -2.40
C TYR A 283 -2.61 -10.92 -2.71
N PHE A 284 -3.45 -10.65 -1.71
CA PHE A 284 -4.90 -10.50 -1.89
C PHE A 284 -5.24 -9.30 -2.79
N ALA A 285 -4.55 -8.17 -2.65
CA ALA A 285 -4.73 -6.98 -3.50
C ALA A 285 -4.56 -7.29 -5.00
N HIS A 286 -3.65 -8.19 -5.35
CA HIS A 286 -3.45 -8.65 -6.73
C HIS A 286 -4.36 -9.82 -7.11
N HIS A 287 -4.49 -10.81 -6.22
CA HIS A 287 -5.24 -12.04 -6.50
C HIS A 287 -6.74 -11.80 -6.66
N VAL A 288 -7.31 -10.85 -5.91
CA VAL A 288 -8.74 -10.49 -6.06
C VAL A 288 -9.08 -10.04 -7.48
N GLN A 289 -8.15 -9.35 -8.14
CA GLN A 289 -8.39 -8.80 -9.48
C GLN A 289 -8.52 -9.92 -10.51
N ILE A 290 -7.66 -10.95 -10.46
CA ILE A 290 -7.83 -12.11 -11.32
C ILE A 290 -9.02 -12.98 -10.89
N ASN A 291 -9.22 -13.19 -9.59
CA ASN A 291 -10.32 -13.99 -9.07
C ASN A 291 -11.70 -13.45 -9.48
N GLN A 292 -11.83 -12.13 -9.54
CA GLN A 292 -13.05 -11.43 -9.95
C GLN A 292 -13.04 -11.03 -11.42
N ARG A 293 -12.11 -11.57 -12.23
CA ARG A 293 -12.00 -11.37 -13.69
C ARG A 293 -11.85 -9.90 -14.12
N LEU A 294 -11.21 -9.10 -13.26
CA LEU A 294 -10.81 -7.72 -13.56
C LEU A 294 -9.43 -7.65 -14.25
N LYS A 295 -8.62 -8.70 -14.07
CA LYS A 295 -7.33 -8.90 -14.75
C LYS A 295 -7.29 -10.27 -15.41
N GLU A 296 -6.61 -10.33 -16.57
CA GLU A 296 -6.36 -11.58 -17.28
C GLU A 296 -5.13 -12.31 -16.73
N LEU A 297 -5.03 -13.61 -17.00
CA LEU A 297 -3.91 -14.43 -16.50
C LEU A 297 -2.52 -13.89 -16.90
N PRO A 298 -2.26 -13.45 -18.14
CA PRO A 298 -0.94 -12.92 -18.51
C PRO A 298 -0.53 -11.69 -17.69
N ASP A 299 -1.49 -10.83 -17.34
CA ASP A 299 -1.24 -9.64 -16.53
C ASP A 299 -0.90 -10.05 -15.10
N PHE A 300 -1.69 -10.96 -14.51
CA PHE A 300 -1.43 -11.47 -13.16
C PHE A 300 -0.08 -12.19 -13.05
N LEU A 301 0.30 -13.00 -14.04
CA LEU A 301 1.63 -13.63 -14.09
C LEU A 301 2.75 -12.59 -14.23
N THR A 302 2.50 -11.50 -14.96
CA THR A 302 3.46 -10.39 -15.07
C THR A 302 3.64 -9.69 -13.72
N GLU A 303 2.57 -9.47 -12.96
CA GLU A 303 2.68 -8.92 -11.59
C GLU A 303 3.52 -9.82 -10.69
N LEU A 304 3.23 -11.14 -10.64
CA LEU A 304 4.01 -12.09 -9.84
C LEU A 304 5.48 -12.11 -10.27
N ARG A 305 5.74 -12.08 -11.58
CA ARG A 305 7.10 -12.00 -12.13
C ARG A 305 7.82 -10.72 -11.68
N ASN A 306 7.17 -9.57 -11.72
CA ASN A 306 7.75 -8.30 -11.30
C ASN A 306 8.12 -8.34 -9.81
N LYS A 307 7.30 -8.96 -8.96
CA LYS A 307 7.61 -9.18 -7.55
C LYS A 307 8.83 -10.09 -7.35
N ILE A 308 8.97 -11.16 -8.15
CA ILE A 308 10.17 -12.02 -8.11
C ILE A 308 11.41 -11.21 -8.47
N ILE A 309 11.33 -10.42 -9.54
CA ILE A 309 12.44 -9.56 -9.99
C ILE A 309 12.83 -8.57 -8.87
N ALA A 310 11.87 -7.82 -8.33
CA ALA A 310 12.12 -6.82 -7.29
C ALA A 310 12.70 -7.46 -6.03
N SER A 311 12.12 -8.57 -5.56
CA SER A 311 12.62 -9.33 -4.41
C SER A 311 14.08 -9.76 -4.54
N GLN A 312 14.55 -10.08 -5.74
CA GLN A 312 15.90 -10.61 -5.98
C GLN A 312 16.92 -9.54 -6.38
N GLN A 313 16.48 -8.46 -7.00
CA GLN A 313 17.36 -7.40 -7.51
C GLN A 313 17.50 -6.23 -6.54
N GLU A 314 16.45 -5.92 -5.76
CA GLU A 314 16.41 -4.75 -4.88
C GLU A 314 16.67 -5.12 -3.42
N TYR A 315 16.53 -6.40 -3.05
CA TYR A 315 16.57 -6.87 -1.66
C TYR A 315 17.39 -8.16 -1.49
N ASN A 316 17.66 -8.52 -0.23
CA ASN A 316 18.37 -9.75 0.12
C ASN A 316 17.43 -10.96 0.16
N ASP A 317 17.39 -11.74 -0.93
CA ASP A 317 16.55 -12.94 -1.04
C ASP A 317 16.95 -14.06 -0.05
N ALA A 318 18.18 -14.05 0.48
CA ALA A 318 18.65 -15.02 1.47
C ALA A 318 18.35 -14.62 2.93
N LEU A 319 17.71 -13.47 3.17
CA LEU A 319 17.25 -13.10 4.50
C LEU A 319 16.00 -13.92 4.86
N ALA A 320 16.04 -14.57 6.03
CA ALA A 320 14.87 -15.23 6.59
C ALA A 320 13.79 -14.18 6.85
N PHE A 321 12.56 -14.46 6.43
CA PHE A 321 11.51 -13.44 6.44
C PHE A 321 11.10 -13.05 7.87
N THR A 322 11.17 -13.99 8.82
CA THR A 322 10.96 -13.67 10.24
C THR A 322 12.03 -12.75 10.80
N GLU A 323 13.29 -12.87 10.34
CA GLU A 323 14.37 -11.95 10.74
C GLU A 323 14.18 -10.57 10.15
N LEU A 324 13.81 -10.49 8.86
CA LEU A 324 13.40 -9.24 8.22
C LEU A 324 12.31 -8.55 9.03
N SER A 325 11.26 -9.30 9.39
CA SER A 325 10.12 -8.76 10.13
C SER A 325 10.54 -8.22 11.50
N LEU A 326 11.36 -8.96 12.25
CA LEU A 326 11.84 -8.56 13.57
C LEU A 326 12.75 -7.31 13.54
N GLY A 327 13.56 -7.16 12.50
CA GLY A 327 14.48 -6.02 12.37
C GLY A 327 13.98 -4.89 11.46
N ALA A 328 12.70 -4.89 11.09
CA ALA A 328 12.14 -3.92 10.14
C ALA A 328 12.23 -2.46 10.63
N LEU A 329 12.34 -2.23 11.94
CA LEU A 329 12.51 -0.90 12.53
C LEU A 329 13.96 -0.41 12.57
N ASP A 330 14.93 -1.30 12.36
CA ASP A 330 16.34 -1.01 12.61
C ASP A 330 17.28 -1.72 11.62
N LYS A 331 17.80 -2.88 11.98
CA LYS A 331 18.82 -3.64 11.27
C LYS A 331 18.42 -3.97 9.83
N HIS A 332 17.13 -4.12 9.58
CA HIS A 332 16.54 -4.54 8.31
C HIS A 332 15.58 -3.48 7.74
N GLU A 333 15.65 -2.22 8.17
CA GLU A 333 14.84 -1.10 7.65
C GLU A 333 14.88 -1.02 6.11
N LYS A 334 16.07 -1.14 5.50
CA LYS A 334 16.26 -1.09 4.04
C LYS A 334 15.65 -2.28 3.30
N GLU A 335 15.38 -3.37 4.00
CA GLU A 335 14.74 -4.57 3.45
C GLU A 335 13.22 -4.52 3.59
N TYR A 336 12.67 -3.54 4.30
CA TYR A 336 11.24 -3.46 4.61
C TYR A 336 10.37 -3.56 3.36
N GLY A 337 10.72 -2.88 2.27
CA GLY A 337 9.93 -2.94 1.03
C GLY A 337 9.77 -4.35 0.43
N ASN A 338 10.62 -5.30 0.81
CA ASN A 338 10.50 -6.70 0.41
C ASN A 338 9.26 -7.39 1.03
N VAL A 339 8.62 -6.79 2.04
CA VAL A 339 7.35 -7.32 2.58
C VAL A 339 6.25 -7.36 1.52
N TYR A 340 6.23 -6.37 0.64
CA TYR A 340 5.30 -6.29 -0.49
C TYR A 340 5.73 -7.15 -1.68
N GLN A 341 7.02 -7.52 -1.77
CA GLN A 341 7.55 -8.36 -2.85
C GLN A 341 7.56 -9.83 -2.41
N LYS A 342 8.61 -10.27 -1.70
CA LYS A 342 8.73 -11.64 -1.21
C LYS A 342 7.56 -12.06 -0.31
N GLY A 343 6.99 -11.15 0.48
CA GLY A 343 5.85 -11.49 1.35
C GLY A 343 4.61 -11.89 0.55
N ALA A 344 4.30 -11.17 -0.53
CA ALA A 344 3.21 -11.56 -1.44
C ALA A 344 3.50 -12.88 -2.16
N LEU A 345 4.76 -13.17 -2.48
CA LEU A 345 5.17 -14.45 -3.07
C LEU A 345 5.07 -15.60 -2.07
N ILE A 346 5.32 -15.37 -0.77
CA ILE A 346 5.05 -16.33 0.31
C ILE A 346 3.55 -16.62 0.38
N GLY A 347 2.69 -15.59 0.34
CA GLY A 347 1.23 -15.74 0.32
C GLY A 347 0.75 -16.57 -0.88
N MET A 348 1.27 -16.28 -2.08
CA MET A 348 0.98 -17.04 -3.30
C MET A 348 1.42 -18.51 -3.20
N ALA A 349 2.65 -18.75 -2.73
CA ALA A 349 3.19 -20.09 -2.59
C ALA A 349 2.39 -20.93 -1.59
N LEU A 350 2.03 -20.33 -0.44
CA LEU A 350 1.21 -20.97 0.57
C LEU A 350 -0.20 -21.29 0.05
N ASP A 351 -0.82 -20.38 -0.71
CA ASP A 351 -2.13 -20.62 -1.32
C ASP A 351 -2.12 -21.83 -2.26
N ILE A 352 -1.15 -21.87 -3.19
CA ILE A 352 -0.99 -23.02 -4.11
C ILE A 352 -0.72 -24.31 -3.33
N ARG A 353 0.13 -24.26 -2.29
CA ARG A 353 0.45 -25.44 -1.47
C ARG A 353 -0.76 -25.98 -0.70
N LEU A 354 -1.55 -25.11 -0.08
CA LEU A 354 -2.79 -25.49 0.61
C LEU A 354 -3.80 -26.11 -0.37
N ARG A 355 -3.90 -25.54 -1.57
CA ARG A 355 -4.77 -26.06 -2.62
C ARG A 355 -4.31 -27.41 -3.11
N GLU A 356 -3.01 -27.60 -3.32
CA GLU A 356 -2.45 -28.90 -3.68
C GLU A 356 -2.84 -29.97 -2.66
N LEU A 357 -2.62 -29.71 -1.37
CA LEU A 357 -2.88 -30.66 -0.29
C LEU A 357 -4.38 -30.95 -0.07
N SER A 358 -5.24 -30.01 -0.46
CA SER A 358 -6.70 -30.14 -0.32
C SER A 358 -7.43 -30.56 -1.61
N GLY A 359 -6.71 -30.81 -2.70
CA GLY A 359 -7.31 -31.07 -4.02
C GLY A 359 -8.12 -29.88 -4.55
N GLY A 360 -7.68 -28.65 -4.26
CA GLY A 360 -8.26 -27.39 -4.70
C GLY A 360 -9.34 -26.80 -3.79
N LYS A 361 -9.71 -27.50 -2.70
CA LYS A 361 -10.85 -27.14 -1.85
C LYS A 361 -10.55 -26.10 -0.76
N TYR A 362 -9.29 -25.96 -0.39
CA TYR A 362 -8.84 -25.09 0.70
C TYR A 362 -7.64 -24.28 0.24
N GLY A 363 -7.71 -22.96 0.34
CA GLY A 363 -6.63 -22.04 0.01
C GLY A 363 -6.34 -21.08 1.15
N ILE A 364 -5.44 -20.12 0.91
CA ILE A 364 -5.00 -19.19 1.96
C ILE A 364 -6.14 -18.29 2.46
N ARG A 365 -7.17 -18.00 1.63
CA ARG A 365 -8.36 -17.28 2.12
C ARG A 365 -9.14 -18.06 3.17
N ASN A 366 -9.25 -19.38 3.02
CA ASN A 366 -9.88 -20.24 4.02
C ASN A 366 -9.07 -20.21 5.31
N LEU A 367 -7.74 -20.28 5.20
CA LEU A 367 -6.84 -20.13 6.34
C LEU A 367 -7.04 -18.80 7.09
N MET A 368 -7.06 -17.68 6.36
CA MET A 368 -7.27 -16.37 6.98
C MET A 368 -8.64 -16.27 7.65
N LYS A 369 -9.70 -16.86 7.05
CA LYS A 369 -11.02 -16.95 7.68
C LYS A 369 -10.99 -17.77 8.98
N ASP A 370 -10.33 -18.93 8.98
CA ASP A 370 -10.26 -19.81 10.14
C ASP A 370 -9.41 -19.19 11.27
N LEU A 371 -8.33 -18.48 10.94
CA LEU A 371 -7.54 -17.70 11.89
C LEU A 371 -8.36 -16.54 12.47
N SER A 372 -9.11 -15.81 11.63
CA SER A 372 -10.00 -14.75 12.08
C SER A 372 -11.11 -15.26 12.99
N GLN A 373 -11.62 -16.48 12.79
CA GLN A 373 -12.60 -17.11 13.67
C GLN A 373 -11.98 -17.61 14.99
N THR A 374 -10.72 -18.03 14.93
CA THR A 374 -9.97 -18.51 16.10
C THR A 374 -9.63 -17.38 17.06
N TYR A 375 -9.15 -16.25 16.53
CA TYR A 375 -8.60 -15.14 17.31
C TYR A 375 -9.57 -13.96 17.40
N GLY A 376 -10.05 -13.47 16.26
CA GLY A 376 -10.89 -12.28 16.20
C GLY A 376 -10.22 -11.04 16.78
N LYS A 377 -10.97 -9.94 16.88
CA LYS A 377 -10.46 -8.63 17.35
C LYS A 377 -9.90 -8.63 18.78
N ASN A 378 -10.34 -9.56 19.64
CA ASN A 378 -10.11 -9.46 21.09
C ASN A 378 -9.06 -10.44 21.62
N GLN A 379 -8.56 -11.37 20.81
CA GLN A 379 -7.60 -12.37 21.25
C GLN A 379 -6.35 -12.33 20.36
N SER A 380 -5.23 -11.94 20.97
CA SER A 380 -3.94 -12.04 20.32
C SER A 380 -3.40 -13.47 20.33
N PHE A 381 -2.60 -13.80 19.32
CA PHE A 381 -1.75 -14.99 19.34
C PHE A 381 -0.33 -14.64 19.78
N LYS A 382 0.42 -15.64 20.26
CA LYS A 382 1.85 -15.46 20.51
C LYS A 382 2.63 -15.69 19.23
N ASP A 383 3.59 -14.82 18.96
CA ASP A 383 4.41 -14.82 17.76
C ASP A 383 5.09 -16.18 17.48
N GLU A 384 5.52 -16.91 18.51
CA GLU A 384 6.14 -18.23 18.35
C GLU A 384 5.14 -19.35 18.00
N GLU A 385 3.85 -19.16 18.26
CA GLU A 385 2.83 -20.22 18.19
C GLU A 385 2.06 -20.22 16.86
N LEU A 386 2.16 -19.15 16.04
CA LEU A 386 1.32 -18.99 14.85
C LEU A 386 1.52 -20.11 13.82
N PHE A 387 2.77 -20.47 13.49
CA PHE A 387 3.03 -21.50 12.47
C PHE A 387 2.55 -22.88 12.90
N ASP A 388 2.71 -23.23 14.18
CA ASP A 388 2.20 -24.48 14.73
C ASP A 388 0.67 -24.49 14.75
N LYS A 389 0.04 -23.35 15.05
CA LYS A 389 -1.42 -23.20 14.94
C LYS A 389 -1.92 -23.38 13.51
N ILE A 390 -1.28 -22.73 12.53
CA ILE A 390 -1.64 -22.89 11.11
C ILE A 390 -1.50 -24.35 10.70
N THR A 391 -0.43 -25.02 11.13
CA THR A 391 -0.20 -26.45 10.87
C THR A 391 -1.33 -27.30 11.43
N ALA A 392 -1.75 -27.04 12.67
CA ALA A 392 -2.85 -27.77 13.32
C ALA A 392 -4.22 -27.55 12.63
N LEU A 393 -4.43 -26.39 12.00
CA LEU A 393 -5.65 -26.09 11.22
C LEU A 393 -5.61 -26.69 9.81
N THR A 394 -4.42 -27.04 9.31
CA THR A 394 -4.23 -27.39 7.89
C THR A 394 -3.55 -28.75 7.74
N TYR A 395 -2.26 -28.77 7.41
CA TYR A 395 -1.50 -29.96 7.06
C TYR A 395 -0.08 -29.90 7.65
N PRO A 396 0.50 -31.04 8.08
CA PRO A 396 1.89 -31.10 8.56
C PRO A 396 2.92 -30.51 7.59
N GLU A 397 2.72 -30.70 6.28
CA GLU A 397 3.63 -30.21 5.23
C GLU A 397 3.68 -28.67 5.14
N VAL A 398 2.68 -27.97 5.69
CA VAL A 398 2.69 -26.51 5.78
C VAL A 398 3.72 -26.05 6.83
N ARG A 399 3.98 -26.85 7.88
CA ARG A 399 5.02 -26.56 8.85
C ARG A 399 6.40 -26.55 8.22
N ASP A 400 6.68 -27.52 7.36
CA ASP A 400 7.94 -27.64 6.63
C ASP A 400 8.13 -26.47 5.68
N PHE A 401 7.07 -26.03 5.01
CA PHE A 401 7.09 -24.82 4.18
C PHE A 401 7.54 -23.59 4.99
N PHE A 402 6.91 -23.32 6.14
CA PHE A 402 7.30 -22.19 6.99
C PHE A 402 8.74 -22.32 7.49
N LYS A 403 9.13 -23.51 7.94
CA LYS A 403 10.47 -23.78 8.47
C LYS A 403 11.57 -23.44 7.47
N ARG A 404 11.37 -23.82 6.21
CA ARG A 404 12.40 -23.67 5.16
C ARG A 404 12.40 -22.27 4.56
N HIS A 405 11.22 -21.75 4.23
CA HIS A 405 11.09 -20.59 3.35
C HIS A 405 10.69 -19.27 4.04
N VAL A 406 10.26 -19.33 5.31
CA VAL A 406 9.84 -18.13 6.06
C VAL A 406 10.69 -17.93 7.30
N GLU A 407 10.83 -18.96 8.14
CA GLU A 407 11.76 -18.98 9.28
C GLU A 407 13.22 -19.20 8.83
N GLY A 408 13.39 -19.99 7.77
CA GLY A 408 14.67 -20.28 7.15
C GLY A 408 15.01 -19.33 6.00
N ASN A 409 16.21 -19.49 5.48
CA ASN A 409 16.76 -18.70 4.37
C ASN A 409 16.64 -19.39 3.00
N GLU A 410 15.92 -20.50 2.90
CA GLU A 410 15.79 -21.22 1.65
C GLU A 410 14.83 -20.48 0.70
N PRO A 411 15.26 -20.11 -0.52
CA PRO A 411 14.40 -19.44 -1.48
C PRO A 411 13.12 -20.23 -1.78
N LEU A 412 12.06 -19.52 -2.18
CA LEU A 412 10.82 -20.16 -2.58
C LEU A 412 11.04 -21.05 -3.82
N PRO A 413 10.54 -22.30 -3.83
CA PRO A 413 10.77 -23.24 -4.92
C PRO A 413 9.82 -22.96 -6.10
N TYR A 414 10.00 -21.81 -6.77
CA TYR A 414 9.10 -21.30 -7.82
C TYR A 414 8.78 -22.35 -8.89
N SER A 415 9.78 -23.07 -9.40
CA SER A 415 9.60 -24.12 -10.41
C SER A 415 8.63 -25.21 -9.95
N GLU A 416 8.73 -25.63 -8.70
CA GLU A 416 7.88 -26.69 -8.15
C GLU A 416 6.45 -26.20 -7.91
N ILE A 417 6.32 -25.00 -7.32
CA ILE A 417 5.05 -24.36 -6.99
C ILE A 417 4.23 -24.07 -8.26
N PHE A 418 4.81 -23.35 -9.23
CA PHE A 418 4.10 -22.99 -10.46
C PHE A 418 3.73 -24.22 -11.29
N ARG A 419 4.57 -25.26 -11.27
CA ARG A 419 4.25 -26.51 -11.95
C ARG A 419 3.01 -27.17 -11.39
N LYS A 420 2.66 -27.02 -10.10
CA LYS A 420 1.41 -27.59 -9.54
C LYS A 420 0.16 -27.08 -10.25
N VAL A 421 0.20 -25.83 -10.72
CA VAL A 421 -0.92 -25.15 -11.39
C VAL A 421 -0.70 -25.01 -12.90
N GLY A 422 0.18 -25.83 -13.48
CA GLY A 422 0.39 -25.85 -14.93
C GLY A 422 0.94 -24.53 -15.48
N ILE A 423 1.77 -23.84 -14.69
CA ILE A 423 2.55 -22.68 -15.12
C ILE A 423 4.03 -23.11 -15.16
N THR A 424 4.70 -22.80 -16.26
CA THR A 424 6.15 -22.97 -16.39
C THR A 424 6.85 -21.73 -15.83
N TYR A 425 7.85 -21.94 -14.99
CA TYR A 425 8.77 -20.90 -14.54
C TYR A 425 10.16 -21.13 -15.13
N GLN A 426 10.73 -20.08 -15.72
CA GLN A 426 12.10 -20.09 -16.25
C GLN A 426 12.86 -18.90 -15.65
N PRO A 427 13.95 -19.12 -14.87
CA PRO A 427 14.79 -18.04 -14.36
C PRO A 427 15.30 -17.10 -15.47
N THR A 428 15.54 -17.66 -16.65
CA THR A 428 15.77 -16.92 -17.89
C THR A 428 14.97 -17.60 -18.99
N GLY A 429 14.16 -16.81 -19.70
CA GLY A 429 13.37 -17.27 -20.83
C GLY A 429 13.44 -16.31 -22.00
N THR A 430 12.83 -16.68 -23.11
CA THR A 430 12.70 -15.84 -24.30
C THR A 430 11.23 -15.62 -24.59
N GLN A 431 10.82 -14.38 -24.81
CA GLN A 431 9.47 -14.03 -25.22
C GLN A 431 9.52 -13.16 -26.48
N LYS A 432 8.60 -13.41 -27.42
CA LYS A 432 8.38 -12.48 -28.53
C LYS A 432 7.55 -11.30 -28.04
N ARG A 433 8.08 -10.10 -28.17
CA ARG A 433 7.37 -8.85 -27.84
C ARG A 433 7.45 -7.86 -28.98
N ILE A 434 6.35 -7.14 -29.18
CA ILE A 434 6.34 -5.94 -29.99
C ILE A 434 6.74 -4.79 -29.06
N SER A 435 7.80 -4.08 -29.45
CA SER A 435 8.34 -2.96 -28.69
C SER A 435 8.79 -1.85 -29.63
N LEU A 436 9.17 -0.70 -29.09
CA LEU A 436 9.84 0.37 -29.83
C LEU A 436 11.31 0.04 -30.14
N GLY A 437 11.68 -1.24 -30.18
CA GLY A 437 13.02 -1.67 -30.52
C GLY A 437 14.07 -1.44 -29.43
N ARG A 438 13.64 -1.27 -28.18
CA ARG A 438 14.45 -1.19 -26.95
C ARG A 438 15.59 -0.14 -26.91
N PRO A 439 15.38 1.12 -27.33
CA PRO A 439 16.28 2.19 -26.92
C PRO A 439 16.28 2.29 -25.39
N THR A 440 17.44 2.54 -24.79
CA THR A 440 17.48 2.89 -23.36
C THR A 440 16.93 4.29 -23.22
N ILE A 441 15.81 4.45 -22.52
CA ILE A 441 15.15 5.74 -22.34
C ILE A 441 15.66 6.40 -21.06
N GLY A 442 16.07 7.65 -21.17
CA GLY A 442 16.33 8.56 -20.07
C GLY A 442 15.39 9.76 -20.12
N TYR A 443 15.60 10.69 -19.19
CA TYR A 443 14.86 11.95 -19.12
C TYR A 443 15.84 13.12 -19.20
N ASP A 444 15.65 14.02 -20.17
CA ASP A 444 16.43 15.24 -20.29
C ASP A 444 15.71 16.37 -19.56
N GLN A 445 16.19 16.69 -18.36
CA GLN A 445 15.61 17.74 -17.53
C GLN A 445 15.65 19.12 -18.20
N ALA A 446 16.63 19.39 -19.07
CA ALA A 446 16.78 20.70 -19.71
C ALA A 446 15.71 20.94 -20.78
N SER A 447 15.35 19.90 -21.54
CA SER A 447 14.32 19.99 -22.57
C SER A 447 12.94 19.56 -22.10
N GLY A 448 12.85 18.86 -20.96
CA GLY A 448 11.61 18.29 -20.43
C GLY A 448 11.09 17.07 -21.19
N HIS A 449 11.87 16.53 -22.14
CA HIS A 449 11.49 15.38 -22.97
C HIS A 449 12.12 14.07 -22.48
N LEU A 450 11.45 12.96 -22.80
CA LEU A 450 12.09 11.64 -22.80
C LEU A 450 13.17 11.63 -23.88
N MET A 451 14.29 10.95 -23.61
CA MET A 451 15.45 10.94 -24.51
C MET A 451 15.99 9.53 -24.67
N VAL A 452 16.52 9.19 -25.86
CA VAL A 452 17.31 7.97 -26.05
C VAL A 452 18.66 8.16 -25.38
N ALA A 453 18.83 7.58 -24.19
CA ALA A 453 20.07 7.62 -23.42
C ALA A 453 21.17 6.72 -24.02
N SER A 454 20.79 5.54 -24.53
CA SER A 454 21.73 4.59 -25.15
C SER A 454 21.03 3.73 -26.21
N THR A 455 21.78 3.33 -27.24
CA THR A 455 21.34 2.46 -28.33
C THR A 455 21.95 1.05 -28.28
N GLU A 456 22.66 0.71 -27.19
CA GLU A 456 23.35 -0.57 -27.04
C GLU A 456 22.40 -1.78 -27.08
N ASN A 457 21.21 -1.63 -26.51
CA ASN A 457 20.22 -2.69 -26.39
C ASN A 457 19.20 -2.73 -27.55
N LEU A 458 19.43 -1.97 -28.64
CA LEU A 458 18.48 -1.92 -29.74
C LEU A 458 18.30 -3.29 -30.40
N THR A 459 17.04 -3.70 -30.56
CA THR A 459 16.69 -4.84 -31.40
C THR A 459 16.93 -4.52 -32.88
N SER A 460 16.84 -5.51 -33.76
CA SER A 460 16.92 -5.29 -35.21
C SER A 460 15.93 -4.22 -35.69
N PHE A 461 14.72 -4.21 -35.13
CA PHE A 461 13.71 -3.18 -35.41
C PHE A 461 14.12 -1.79 -34.91
N GLY A 462 14.65 -1.70 -33.69
CA GLY A 462 15.14 -0.43 -33.14
C GLY A 462 16.29 0.17 -33.95
N LYS A 463 17.21 -0.68 -34.43
CA LYS A 463 18.28 -0.28 -35.35
C LYS A 463 17.73 0.20 -36.70
N GLN A 464 16.69 -0.47 -37.22
CA GLN A 464 16.02 -0.09 -38.46
C GLN A 464 15.30 1.26 -38.34
N LEU A 465 14.64 1.54 -37.21
CA LEU A 465 14.03 2.84 -36.94
C LEU A 465 15.07 3.97 -36.92
N GLY A 466 16.34 3.65 -36.66
CA GLY A 466 17.45 4.59 -36.77
C GLY A 466 17.56 5.55 -35.59
N TYR A 467 17.22 5.09 -34.38
CA TYR A 467 17.47 5.83 -33.14
C TYR A 467 18.94 6.20 -32.99
N LYS A 468 19.20 7.37 -32.40
CA LYS A 468 20.53 7.82 -31.99
C LYS A 468 20.50 8.25 -30.53
N ALA A 469 21.61 8.03 -29.82
CA ALA A 469 21.77 8.58 -28.48
C ALA A 469 21.62 10.11 -28.54
N GLY A 470 20.84 10.66 -27.61
CA GLY A 470 20.48 12.07 -27.56
C GLY A 470 19.20 12.46 -28.32
N ASP A 471 18.54 11.54 -29.01
CA ASP A 471 17.23 11.81 -29.63
C ASP A 471 16.18 12.12 -28.55
N GLN A 472 15.51 13.27 -28.65
CA GLN A 472 14.38 13.63 -27.81
C GLN A 472 13.10 13.03 -28.40
N LEU A 473 12.37 12.20 -27.65
CA LEU A 473 11.13 11.61 -28.13
C LEU A 473 10.00 12.63 -28.01
N TRP A 474 9.47 13.10 -29.15
CA TRP A 474 8.46 14.15 -29.18
C TRP A 474 7.06 13.60 -29.41
N GLN A 475 6.88 12.67 -30.35
CA GLN A 475 5.56 12.15 -30.69
C GLN A 475 5.60 10.67 -31.06
N ILE A 476 4.48 9.98 -30.85
CA ILE A 476 4.22 8.65 -31.38
C ILE A 476 2.88 8.67 -32.15
N ASN A 477 2.92 8.28 -33.42
CA ASN A 477 1.79 8.37 -34.36
C ASN A 477 1.12 9.75 -34.38
N GLY A 478 1.92 10.82 -34.23
CA GLY A 478 1.45 12.21 -34.21
C GLY A 478 0.84 12.68 -32.89
N GLU A 479 0.78 11.84 -31.85
CA GLU A 479 0.39 12.24 -30.50
C GLU A 479 1.63 12.65 -29.69
N ASP A 480 1.55 13.80 -29.00
CA ASP A 480 2.64 14.32 -28.17
C ASP A 480 3.00 13.38 -27.04
N LEU A 481 4.27 13.02 -26.96
CA LEU A 481 4.82 12.09 -25.98
C LEU A 481 5.54 12.87 -24.88
N ASN A 482 5.13 12.64 -23.64
CA ASN A 482 5.75 13.20 -22.44
C ASN A 482 5.75 12.18 -21.30
N LEU A 483 6.41 12.52 -20.20
CA LEU A 483 6.55 11.61 -19.05
C LEU A 483 5.21 11.13 -18.48
N ARG A 484 4.14 11.94 -18.58
CA ARG A 484 2.83 11.64 -17.99
C ARG A 484 1.99 10.68 -18.83
N ASN A 485 2.16 10.69 -20.16
CA ASN A 485 1.34 9.89 -21.07
C ASN A 485 2.13 8.79 -21.82
N ALA A 486 3.43 8.65 -21.57
CA ALA A 486 4.26 7.72 -22.31
C ALA A 486 3.80 6.26 -22.20
N THR A 487 3.45 5.82 -20.99
CA THR A 487 2.94 4.46 -20.77
C THR A 487 1.66 4.21 -21.56
N ASP A 488 0.71 5.14 -21.51
CA ASP A 488 -0.57 5.02 -22.22
C ASP A 488 -0.39 4.99 -23.72
N LEU A 489 0.43 5.90 -24.27
CA LEU A 489 0.66 5.96 -25.71
C LEU A 489 1.45 4.75 -26.22
N ILE A 490 2.43 4.25 -25.46
CA ILE A 490 3.15 3.02 -25.80
C ILE A 490 2.20 1.82 -25.75
N ASN A 491 1.34 1.73 -24.73
CA ASN A 491 0.33 0.67 -24.63
C ASN A 491 -0.64 0.72 -25.83
N LYS A 492 -1.18 1.91 -26.12
CA LYS A 492 -2.14 2.17 -27.20
C LYS A 492 -1.57 1.88 -28.60
N HIS A 493 -0.34 2.31 -28.88
CA HIS A 493 0.21 2.28 -30.24
C HIS A 493 1.20 1.14 -30.51
N VAL A 494 1.74 0.50 -29.47
CA VAL A 494 2.83 -0.46 -29.60
C VAL A 494 2.45 -1.80 -28.99
N MET A 495 2.15 -1.84 -27.69
CA MET A 495 1.96 -3.12 -26.98
C MET A 495 0.64 -3.80 -27.35
N SER A 496 -0.42 -3.03 -27.64
CA SER A 496 -1.70 -3.57 -28.11
C SER A 496 -1.78 -3.74 -29.64
N ALA A 497 -0.76 -3.29 -30.37
CA ALA A 497 -0.73 -3.38 -31.82
C ALA A 497 -0.35 -4.78 -32.30
N LYS A 498 -0.76 -5.10 -33.53
CA LYS A 498 -0.36 -6.34 -34.22
C LYS A 498 0.96 -6.14 -34.93
N GLU A 499 1.67 -7.24 -35.14
CA GLU A 499 2.85 -7.24 -35.99
C GLU A 499 2.48 -6.74 -37.40
N GLY A 500 3.35 -5.91 -37.98
CA GLY A 500 3.14 -5.24 -39.25
C GLY A 500 2.43 -3.89 -39.16
N THR A 501 1.84 -3.52 -38.01
CA THR A 501 1.22 -2.21 -37.81
C THR A 501 2.24 -1.09 -38.06
N PRO A 502 1.93 -0.10 -38.92
CA PRO A 502 2.80 1.07 -39.12
C PRO A 502 2.96 1.87 -37.83
N ILE A 503 4.17 2.33 -37.56
CA ILE A 503 4.48 3.23 -36.46
C ILE A 503 5.31 4.40 -36.99
N SER A 504 5.00 5.60 -36.52
CA SER A 504 5.79 6.81 -36.73
C SER A 504 6.19 7.41 -35.39
N ILE A 505 7.45 7.80 -35.26
CA ILE A 505 8.00 8.41 -34.05
C ILE A 505 8.71 9.69 -34.47
N THR A 506 8.22 10.83 -34.01
CA THR A 506 8.91 12.11 -34.23
C THR A 506 9.93 12.28 -33.12
N VAL A 507 11.20 12.43 -33.49
CA VAL A 507 12.28 12.73 -32.54
C VAL A 507 12.92 14.09 -32.82
N GLY A 508 13.21 14.85 -31.77
CA GLY A 508 14.11 15.99 -31.84
C GLY A 508 15.56 15.51 -31.87
N ARG A 509 16.24 15.71 -32.99
CA ARG A 509 17.64 15.31 -33.18
C ARG A 509 18.52 16.52 -33.43
N LYS A 510 19.63 16.62 -32.71
CA LYS A 510 20.65 17.64 -32.96
C LYS A 510 21.32 17.39 -34.31
N ASP A 511 21.31 18.41 -35.17
CA ASP A 511 22.11 18.41 -36.39
C ASP A 511 23.57 18.78 -36.10
N ALA A 512 24.42 18.83 -37.13
CA ALA A 512 25.85 19.14 -36.99
C ALA A 512 26.12 20.54 -36.39
N SER A 513 25.14 21.45 -36.41
CA SER A 513 25.24 22.78 -35.79
C SER A 513 24.80 22.81 -34.32
N GLY A 514 24.32 21.68 -33.79
CA GLY A 514 23.75 21.57 -32.45
C GLY A 514 22.27 21.97 -32.37
N THR A 515 21.65 22.37 -33.49
CA THR A 515 20.23 22.73 -33.54
C THR A 515 19.37 21.48 -33.54
N VAL A 516 18.38 21.42 -32.65
CA VAL A 516 17.42 20.31 -32.59
C VAL A 516 16.39 20.47 -33.71
N LYS A 517 16.25 19.46 -34.57
CA LYS A 517 15.26 19.41 -35.65
C LYS A 517 14.40 18.15 -35.55
N PRO A 518 13.11 18.21 -35.93
CA PRO A 518 12.27 17.03 -36.01
C PRO A 518 12.79 16.08 -37.08
N VAL A 519 12.91 14.80 -36.72
CA VAL A 519 13.19 13.68 -37.62
C VAL A 519 12.11 12.64 -37.40
N GLU A 520 11.45 12.24 -38.48
CA GLU A 520 10.39 11.23 -38.42
C GLU A 520 10.98 9.83 -38.64
N LEU A 521 10.87 8.95 -37.65
CA LEU A 521 11.30 7.56 -37.70
C LEU A 521 10.08 6.69 -38.03
N LYS A 522 10.10 6.02 -39.19
CA LYS A 522 8.98 5.17 -39.65
C LYS A 522 9.39 3.72 -39.72
N GLY A 523 8.48 2.85 -39.30
CA GLY A 523 8.66 1.42 -39.41
C GLY A 523 7.33 0.69 -39.42
N LYS A 524 7.40 -0.62 -39.59
CA LYS A 524 6.30 -1.53 -39.27
C LYS A 524 6.73 -2.32 -38.04
N LEU A 525 5.88 -2.37 -37.02
CA LEU A 525 6.18 -3.09 -35.79
C LEU A 525 6.52 -4.55 -36.09
N VAL A 526 7.63 -5.04 -35.55
CA VAL A 526 8.08 -6.42 -35.69
C VAL A 526 8.18 -7.02 -34.30
N ALA A 527 7.72 -8.25 -34.13
CA ALA A 527 7.90 -8.97 -32.88
C ALA A 527 9.37 -9.42 -32.79
N ALA A 528 10.08 -8.97 -31.76
CA ALA A 528 11.45 -9.39 -31.50
C ALA A 528 11.48 -10.45 -30.40
N GLU A 529 12.34 -11.45 -30.54
CA GLU A 529 12.68 -12.34 -29.43
C GLU A 529 13.54 -11.58 -28.42
N GLU A 530 13.07 -11.54 -27.18
CA GLU A 530 13.72 -10.83 -26.10
C GLU A 530 13.97 -11.80 -24.94
N ASN A 531 15.20 -11.78 -24.42
CA ASN A 531 15.52 -12.45 -23.18
C ASN A 531 14.87 -11.70 -22.02
N VAL A 532 14.17 -12.46 -21.18
CA VAL A 532 13.42 -11.97 -20.04
C VAL A 532 13.75 -12.81 -18.81
N SER A 533 14.01 -12.15 -17.69
CA SER A 533 14.22 -12.83 -16.41
C SER A 533 12.89 -13.33 -15.85
N HIS A 534 12.90 -14.47 -15.16
CA HIS A 534 11.74 -15.03 -14.43
C HIS A 534 10.47 -15.16 -15.28
N LEU A 535 10.58 -15.72 -16.48
CA LEU A 535 9.44 -15.90 -17.37
C LEU A 535 8.43 -16.89 -16.77
N LEU A 536 7.18 -16.46 -16.69
CA LEU A 536 6.03 -17.26 -16.28
C LEU A 536 5.08 -17.43 -17.46
N THR A 537 4.77 -18.68 -17.84
CA THR A 537 3.86 -18.97 -18.96
C THR A 537 2.95 -20.16 -18.64
N PRO A 538 1.69 -20.16 -19.10
CA PRO A 538 0.87 -21.37 -19.09
C PRO A 538 1.59 -22.51 -19.82
N ASP A 539 1.69 -23.68 -19.18
CA ASP A 539 2.21 -24.88 -19.83
C ASP A 539 1.17 -25.39 -20.85
N PRO A 540 1.47 -25.42 -22.16
CA PRO A 540 0.54 -25.93 -23.17
C PRO A 540 0.25 -27.43 -22.98
N ASN A 541 1.07 -28.16 -22.23
CA ASN A 541 0.91 -29.57 -21.90
C ASN A 541 0.42 -29.79 -20.45
N ALA A 542 -0.13 -28.75 -19.80
CA ALA A 542 -0.67 -28.88 -18.46
C ALA A 542 -1.71 -30.01 -18.39
N THR A 543 -1.52 -30.91 -17.43
CA THR A 543 -2.43 -32.03 -17.18
C THR A 543 -3.81 -31.55 -16.71
N PRO A 544 -4.88 -32.36 -16.87
CA PRO A 544 -6.20 -31.99 -16.34
C PRO A 544 -6.18 -31.61 -14.85
N ALA A 545 -5.40 -32.32 -14.03
CA ALA A 545 -5.27 -32.01 -12.60
C ALA A 545 -4.63 -30.64 -12.35
N GLN A 546 -3.58 -30.28 -13.10
CA GLN A 546 -2.95 -28.95 -13.02
C GLN A 546 -3.90 -27.84 -13.44
N LEU A 547 -4.70 -28.07 -14.50
CA LEU A 547 -5.69 -27.11 -14.98
C LEU A 547 -6.82 -26.92 -13.96
N THR A 548 -7.33 -27.99 -13.35
CA THR A 548 -8.31 -27.91 -12.26
C THR A 548 -7.76 -27.17 -11.06
N LEU A 549 -6.51 -27.44 -10.66
CA LEU A 549 -5.88 -26.75 -9.54
C LEU A 549 -5.65 -25.26 -9.85
N ARG A 550 -5.27 -24.92 -11.08
CA ARG A 550 -5.16 -23.53 -11.55
C ARG A 550 -6.50 -22.83 -11.50
N GLU A 551 -7.57 -23.46 -11.96
CA GLU A 551 -8.92 -22.89 -11.91
C GLU A 551 -9.34 -22.64 -10.45
N ALA A 552 -9.07 -23.58 -9.55
CA ALA A 552 -9.31 -23.40 -8.12
C ALA A 552 -8.48 -22.23 -7.56
N TRP A 553 -7.18 -22.20 -7.86
CA TRP A 553 -6.28 -21.13 -7.44
C TRP A 553 -6.79 -19.76 -7.87
N LEU A 554 -7.16 -19.61 -9.14
CA LEU A 554 -7.54 -18.32 -9.69
C LEU A 554 -8.98 -17.94 -9.33
N TYR A 555 -9.96 -18.84 -9.45
CA TYR A 555 -11.38 -18.47 -9.54
C TYR A 555 -12.30 -19.15 -8.50
N SER A 556 -11.76 -19.87 -7.51
CA SER A 556 -12.61 -20.39 -6.43
C SER A 556 -13.35 -19.27 -5.69
N SER A 557 -14.47 -19.60 -5.05
CA SER A 557 -15.11 -18.77 -4.03
C SER A 557 -14.58 -19.13 -2.63
N LEU A 558 -14.93 -18.33 -1.62
CA LEU A 558 -14.67 -18.64 -0.21
C LEU A 558 -15.74 -19.57 0.38
#